data_AF-A0A7X8G5L6-F1
#
_entry.id   AF-A0A7X8G5L6-F1
#
_cell.length_a   1.000
_cell.length_b   1.000
_cell.length_c   1.000
_cell.angle_alpha   90.00
_cell.angle_beta   90.00
_cell.angle_gamma   90.00
#
_symmetry.space_group_name_H-M   'P 1'
#
loop_
_entity.id
_entity.type
_entity.pdbx_description
1 polymer ?
#
loop_
_entity_poly.entity_id
_entity_poly.type
_entity_poly.pdbx_seq_one_letter_code
_entity_poly.pdbx_strand_id
1 'polypeptide(L)'
;MVDIKEVLSNSYCSIIRDQFNESFIEQKEELSAEIQEIAFIDLLEQYETQKEEIMQKWANTPIDELGGTTPTEKINSIQEFSEVFELFIYMIEHTDEDVPSILIERLKDFGHIAIQALSDLANAHLDNQDDIFLVGALSALAEFRTFETVKLLIDKAYQLNEKKFEIEHVEEALISSGPCAIEPILEIVESKQMEDVEKMLLYVLSVVSSDAKDERIYRILKSAFREADDKMHAVICIGEYGDGRAVPMLRGYLQKNSDIERDLYYEIVGTIQQLGGRVDEFL
;
A
#
# COMPACT_ATOMS: atom_id res chain seq x y z
N MET A 1 -32.75 -18.30 -9.00
CA MET A 1 -32.25 -17.88 -7.68
C MET A 1 -31.18 -16.87 -8.00
N VAL A 2 -31.26 -15.67 -7.45
CA VAL A 2 -30.28 -14.60 -7.75
C VAL A 2 -28.94 -15.02 -7.15
N ASP A 3 -27.88 -15.03 -7.95
CA ASP A 3 -26.53 -15.30 -7.43
C ASP A 3 -26.06 -14.06 -6.67
N ILE A 4 -25.91 -14.21 -5.35
CA ILE A 4 -25.55 -13.12 -4.46
C ILE A 4 -24.17 -12.56 -4.81
N LYS A 5 -23.25 -13.41 -5.27
CA LYS A 5 -21.88 -13.00 -5.63
C LYS A 5 -21.89 -12.05 -6.82
N GLU A 6 -22.67 -12.40 -7.85
CA GLU A 6 -22.84 -11.60 -9.06
C GLU A 6 -23.52 -10.25 -8.76
N VAL A 7 -24.55 -10.23 -7.90
CA VAL A 7 -25.21 -8.96 -7.53
C VAL A 7 -24.28 -8.04 -6.76
N LEU A 8 -23.55 -8.58 -5.77
CA LEU A 8 -22.60 -7.79 -4.99
C LEU A 8 -21.45 -7.26 -5.87
N SER A 9 -20.84 -8.09 -6.72
CA SER A 9 -19.76 -7.62 -7.61
C SER A 9 -20.26 -6.59 -8.62
N ASN A 10 -21.41 -6.83 -9.27
CA ASN A 10 -21.91 -5.92 -10.30
C ASN A 10 -22.35 -4.57 -9.71
N SER A 11 -23.02 -4.58 -8.56
CA SER A 11 -23.41 -3.34 -7.88
C SER A 11 -22.18 -2.54 -7.42
N TYR A 12 -21.13 -3.22 -6.95
CA TYR A 12 -19.88 -2.58 -6.56
C TYR A 12 -19.17 -1.96 -7.76
N CYS A 13 -19.06 -2.68 -8.88
CA CYS A 13 -18.48 -2.11 -10.09
C CYS A 13 -19.34 -0.94 -10.63
N SER A 14 -20.68 -1.01 -10.49
CA SER A 14 -21.57 0.06 -10.96
C SER A 14 -21.32 1.37 -10.24
N ILE A 15 -21.26 1.36 -8.91
CA ILE A 15 -21.12 2.63 -8.15
C ILE A 15 -19.78 3.32 -8.42
N ILE A 16 -18.72 2.54 -8.64
CA ILE A 16 -17.39 3.05 -8.99
C ILE A 16 -17.44 3.68 -10.39
N ARG A 17 -18.01 2.97 -11.37
CA ARG A 17 -18.18 3.50 -12.74
C ARG A 17 -19.04 4.75 -12.77
N ASP A 18 -20.10 4.80 -11.97
CA ASP A 18 -20.97 5.97 -11.87
C ASP A 18 -20.20 7.19 -11.34
N GLN A 19 -19.34 7.00 -10.33
CA GLN A 19 -18.46 8.06 -9.84
C GLN A 19 -17.52 8.59 -10.93
N PHE A 20 -16.80 7.70 -11.63
CA PHE A 20 -15.91 8.11 -12.71
C PHE A 20 -16.65 8.82 -13.85
N ASN A 21 -17.85 8.35 -14.20
CA ASN A 21 -18.65 8.98 -15.24
C ASN A 21 -19.15 10.37 -14.83
N GLU A 22 -19.63 10.55 -13.60
CA GLU A 22 -20.06 11.86 -13.09
C GLU A 22 -18.90 12.86 -13.11
N SER A 23 -17.75 12.50 -12.53
CA SER A 23 -16.57 13.37 -12.46
C SER A 23 -15.96 13.67 -13.84
N PHE A 24 -15.95 12.70 -14.77
CA PHE A 24 -15.42 12.89 -16.12
C PHE A 24 -16.35 13.75 -17.01
N ILE A 25 -17.67 13.66 -16.81
CA ILE A 25 -18.64 14.48 -17.55
C ILE A 25 -18.53 15.96 -17.15
N GLU A 26 -18.30 16.26 -15.87
CA GLU A 26 -18.11 17.64 -15.38
C GLU A 26 -16.90 18.34 -16.00
N GLN A 27 -15.87 17.59 -16.41
CA GLN A 27 -14.62 18.14 -16.94
C GLN A 27 -14.57 18.23 -18.49
N LYS A 28 -15.64 17.83 -19.19
CA LYS A 28 -15.60 17.55 -20.64
C LYS A 28 -15.86 18.75 -21.58
N GLU A 29 -15.92 19.98 -21.10
CA GLU A 29 -16.07 21.15 -21.99
C GLU A 29 -14.74 21.50 -22.70
N GLU A 30 -14.58 20.99 -23.93
CA GLU A 30 -13.59 21.38 -24.98
C GLU A 30 -12.11 21.50 -24.56
N LEU A 31 -11.54 20.47 -23.92
CA LEU A 31 -10.12 20.45 -23.55
C LEU A 31 -9.25 19.73 -24.60
N SER A 32 -8.01 20.22 -24.82
CA SER A 32 -7.01 19.58 -25.68
C SER A 32 -6.55 18.23 -25.11
N ALA A 33 -5.91 17.37 -25.92
CA ALA A 33 -5.47 16.03 -25.48
C ALA A 33 -4.53 16.07 -24.27
N GLU A 34 -3.62 17.05 -24.20
CA GLU A 34 -2.69 17.24 -23.07
C GLU A 34 -3.43 17.64 -21.79
N ILE A 35 -4.50 18.44 -21.91
CA ILE A 35 -5.32 18.84 -20.76
C ILE A 35 -6.20 17.67 -20.30
N GLN A 36 -6.64 16.80 -21.21
CA GLN A 36 -7.37 15.58 -20.86
C GLN A 36 -6.52 14.59 -20.07
N GLU A 37 -5.23 14.48 -20.39
CA GLU A 37 -4.29 13.61 -19.65
C GLU A 37 -4.09 14.11 -18.21
N ILE A 38 -3.87 15.42 -18.03
CA ILE A 38 -3.76 16.04 -16.69
C ILE A 38 -5.07 15.87 -15.92
N ALA A 39 -6.21 16.14 -16.56
CA ALA A 39 -7.53 15.97 -15.94
C ALA A 39 -7.79 14.53 -15.52
N PHE A 40 -7.31 13.54 -16.28
CA PHE A 40 -7.41 12.14 -15.93
C PHE A 40 -6.53 11.77 -14.72
N ILE A 41 -5.31 12.31 -14.64
CA ILE A 41 -4.44 12.14 -13.46
C ILE A 41 -5.12 12.74 -12.22
N ASP A 42 -5.61 13.97 -12.30
CA ASP A 42 -6.33 14.64 -11.21
C ASP A 42 -7.57 13.82 -10.77
N LEU A 43 -8.25 13.17 -11.72
CA LEU A 43 -9.40 12.31 -11.45
C LEU A 43 -9.00 11.03 -10.70
N LEU A 44 -7.88 10.40 -11.07
CA LEU A 44 -7.35 9.24 -10.36
C LEU A 44 -6.93 9.61 -8.94
N GLU A 45 -6.25 10.73 -8.76
CA GLU A 45 -5.90 11.24 -7.42
C GLU A 45 -7.15 11.51 -6.57
N GLN A 46 -8.18 12.12 -7.16
CA GLN A 46 -9.46 12.33 -6.48
C GLN A 46 -10.12 11.01 -6.09
N TYR A 47 -10.12 10.03 -6.99
CA TYR A 47 -10.67 8.71 -6.70
C TYR A 47 -9.95 8.06 -5.51
N GLU A 48 -8.62 8.05 -5.48
CA GLU A 48 -7.86 7.51 -4.35
C GLU A 48 -8.23 8.18 -3.02
N THR A 49 -8.46 9.49 -3.01
CA THR A 49 -8.90 10.19 -1.78
C THR A 49 -10.35 9.89 -1.37
N GLN A 50 -11.22 9.46 -2.29
CA GLN A 50 -12.64 9.23 -2.06
C GLN A 50 -13.02 7.75 -2.02
N LYS A 51 -12.09 6.85 -2.35
CA LYS A 51 -12.29 5.40 -2.49
C LYS A 51 -13.02 4.79 -1.29
N GLU A 52 -12.56 5.10 -0.08
CA GLU A 52 -13.20 4.62 1.15
C GLU A 52 -14.64 5.15 1.28
N GLU A 53 -14.90 6.42 0.96
CA GLU A 53 -16.26 6.98 1.02
C GLU A 53 -17.21 6.31 0.01
N ILE A 54 -16.71 6.00 -1.19
CA ILE A 54 -17.47 5.28 -2.23
C ILE A 54 -17.79 3.86 -1.77
N MET A 55 -16.80 3.15 -1.23
CA MET A 55 -16.97 1.81 -0.67
C MET A 55 -18.00 1.83 0.47
N GLN A 56 -17.94 2.80 1.38
CA GLN A 56 -18.91 2.95 2.46
C GLN A 56 -20.31 3.28 1.96
N LYS A 57 -20.43 4.14 0.94
CA LYS A 57 -21.71 4.46 0.30
C LYS A 57 -22.34 3.20 -0.30
N TRP A 58 -21.56 2.42 -1.06
CA TRP A 58 -22.01 1.13 -1.60
C TRP A 58 -22.48 0.19 -0.50
N ALA A 59 -21.63 -0.03 0.50
CA ALA A 59 -21.85 -0.99 1.57
C ALA A 59 -23.16 -0.73 2.33
N ASN A 60 -23.58 0.53 2.42
CA ASN A 60 -24.76 0.98 3.16
C ASN A 60 -25.95 1.39 2.28
N THR A 61 -25.88 1.24 0.96
CA THR A 61 -27.00 1.54 0.06
C THR A 61 -27.82 0.26 -0.19
N PRO A 62 -29.14 0.27 0.06
CA PRO A 62 -30.01 -0.87 -0.25
C PRO A 62 -30.00 -1.23 -1.73
N ILE A 63 -29.97 -2.53 -2.04
CA ILE A 63 -30.01 -3.05 -3.41
C ILE A 63 -31.31 -3.84 -3.63
N ASP A 64 -32.07 -3.49 -4.66
CA ASP A 64 -33.36 -4.12 -4.96
C ASP A 64 -33.24 -5.62 -5.23
N GLU A 65 -32.19 -6.05 -5.95
CA GLU A 65 -31.86 -7.44 -6.23
C GLU A 65 -31.51 -8.25 -4.97
N LEU A 66 -31.11 -7.58 -3.89
CA LEU A 66 -30.91 -8.16 -2.56
C LEU A 66 -32.17 -8.08 -1.68
N GLY A 67 -33.33 -7.78 -2.27
CA GLY A 67 -34.59 -7.62 -1.56
C GLY A 67 -34.65 -6.34 -0.72
N GLY A 68 -33.94 -5.29 -1.13
CA GLY A 68 -33.85 -4.02 -0.42
C GLY A 68 -32.97 -4.05 0.83
N THR A 69 -32.10 -5.06 0.95
CA THR A 69 -31.06 -5.10 2.00
C THR A 69 -29.76 -4.48 1.50
N THR A 70 -28.91 -4.02 2.42
CA THR A 70 -27.60 -3.46 2.07
C THR A 70 -26.54 -4.55 1.88
N PRO A 71 -25.46 -4.31 1.10
CA PRO A 71 -24.32 -5.22 1.05
C PRO A 71 -23.76 -5.56 2.43
N THR A 72 -23.65 -4.59 3.34
CA THR A 72 -23.22 -4.81 4.73
C THR A 72 -24.10 -5.82 5.44
N GLU A 73 -25.42 -5.64 5.41
CA GLU A 73 -26.37 -6.59 6.03
C GLU A 73 -26.23 -7.98 5.41
N LYS A 74 -26.08 -8.02 4.08
CA LYS A 74 -26.01 -9.28 3.35
C LYS A 74 -24.73 -10.06 3.65
N ILE A 75 -23.57 -9.40 3.57
CA ILE A 75 -22.26 -10.00 3.84
C ILE A 75 -22.17 -10.47 5.29
N ASN A 76 -22.62 -9.67 6.25
CA ASN A 76 -22.60 -10.03 7.67
C ASN A 76 -23.58 -11.15 8.04
N SER A 77 -24.59 -11.41 7.20
CA SER A 77 -25.51 -12.53 7.41
C SER A 77 -24.87 -13.90 7.11
N ILE A 78 -23.80 -13.95 6.29
CA ILE A 78 -23.13 -15.18 5.89
C ILE A 78 -22.38 -15.77 7.10
N GLN A 79 -22.78 -16.96 7.56
CA GLN A 79 -22.22 -17.59 8.76
C GLN A 79 -21.01 -18.48 8.47
N GLU A 80 -21.02 -19.14 7.31
CA GLU A 80 -20.00 -20.12 6.96
C GLU A 80 -18.77 -19.43 6.35
N PHE A 81 -17.60 -19.77 6.87
CA PHE A 81 -16.32 -19.24 6.37
C PHE A 81 -16.15 -19.49 4.87
N SER A 82 -16.48 -20.71 4.40
CA SER A 82 -16.33 -21.08 3.00
C SER A 82 -17.14 -20.19 2.07
N GLU A 83 -18.34 -19.77 2.47
CA GLU A 83 -19.18 -18.89 1.66
C GLU A 83 -18.62 -17.47 1.57
N VAL A 84 -18.10 -16.94 2.68
CA VAL A 84 -17.43 -15.62 2.70
C VAL A 84 -16.15 -15.65 1.87
N PHE A 85 -15.36 -16.72 2.00
CA PHE A 85 -14.12 -16.88 1.25
C PHE A 85 -14.37 -17.09 -0.25
N GLU A 86 -15.40 -17.85 -0.63
CA GLU A 86 -15.82 -17.95 -2.03
C GLU A 86 -16.26 -16.61 -2.62
N LEU A 87 -16.96 -15.78 -1.84
CA LEU A 87 -17.32 -14.42 -2.26
C LEU A 87 -16.06 -13.57 -2.44
N PHE A 88 -15.08 -13.68 -1.54
CA PHE A 88 -13.80 -12.98 -1.64
C PHE A 88 -13.05 -13.33 -2.93
N ILE A 89 -12.89 -14.63 -3.23
CA ILE A 89 -12.28 -15.11 -4.47
C ILE A 89 -13.06 -14.61 -5.69
N TYR A 90 -14.39 -14.68 -5.65
CA TYR A 90 -15.22 -14.23 -6.75
C TYR A 90 -15.07 -12.73 -7.01
N MET A 91 -14.98 -11.91 -5.96
CA MET A 91 -14.79 -10.46 -6.13
C MET A 91 -13.42 -10.16 -6.73
N ILE A 92 -12.32 -10.81 -6.30
CA ILE A 92 -11.00 -10.65 -6.94
C ILE A 92 -11.08 -10.84 -8.46
N GLU A 93 -11.85 -11.83 -8.94
CA GLU A 93 -11.96 -12.15 -10.36
C GLU A 93 -12.91 -11.23 -11.14
N HIS A 94 -13.90 -10.62 -10.47
CA HIS A 94 -15.04 -9.98 -11.13
C HIS A 94 -15.23 -8.51 -10.77
N THR A 95 -14.30 -7.93 -9.98
CA THR A 95 -14.27 -6.49 -9.71
C THR A 95 -13.11 -5.83 -10.41
N ASP A 96 -13.36 -4.62 -10.93
CA ASP A 96 -12.33 -3.79 -11.58
C ASP A 96 -11.42 -3.10 -10.54
N GLU A 97 -11.70 -3.29 -9.25
CA GLU A 97 -11.13 -2.60 -8.09
C GLU A 97 -10.85 -3.57 -6.95
N ASP A 98 -10.15 -3.09 -5.92
CA ASP A 98 -9.89 -3.82 -4.70
C ASP A 98 -11.17 -4.36 -4.06
N VAL A 99 -11.02 -5.52 -3.41
CA VAL A 99 -12.10 -6.15 -2.66
C VAL A 99 -12.58 -5.19 -1.55
N PRO A 100 -13.90 -4.93 -1.43
CA PRO A 100 -14.43 -3.98 -0.47
C PRO A 100 -14.04 -4.31 0.98
N SER A 101 -13.69 -3.28 1.74
CA SER A 101 -13.27 -3.38 3.14
C SER A 101 -14.28 -4.16 4.01
N ILE A 102 -15.58 -4.02 3.78
CA ILE A 102 -16.62 -4.75 4.51
C ILE A 102 -16.50 -6.28 4.38
N LEU A 103 -16.05 -6.79 3.23
CA LEU A 103 -15.83 -8.22 3.05
C LEU A 103 -14.56 -8.68 3.77
N ILE A 104 -13.53 -7.85 3.78
CA ILE A 104 -12.29 -8.11 4.51
C ILE A 104 -12.55 -8.10 6.03
N GLU A 105 -13.31 -7.13 6.54
CA GLU A 105 -13.76 -7.10 7.93
C GLU A 105 -14.55 -8.37 8.28
N ARG A 106 -15.42 -8.83 7.38
CA ARG A 106 -16.14 -10.09 7.62
C ARG A 106 -15.21 -11.31 7.65
N LEU A 107 -14.15 -11.35 6.85
CA LEU A 107 -13.12 -12.39 6.92
C LEU A 107 -12.38 -12.35 8.26
N LYS A 108 -12.07 -11.15 8.80
CA LYS A 108 -11.39 -10.99 10.10
C LYS A 108 -12.13 -11.67 11.24
N ASP A 109 -13.47 -11.70 11.22
CA ASP A 109 -14.28 -12.37 12.24
C ASP A 109 -13.97 -13.87 12.39
N PHE A 110 -13.43 -14.51 11.35
CA PHE A 110 -13.03 -15.92 11.38
C PHE A 110 -11.60 -16.14 11.91
N GLY A 111 -10.89 -15.07 12.26
CA GLY A 111 -9.59 -15.09 12.91
C GLY A 111 -8.56 -15.92 12.15
N HIS A 112 -7.90 -16.85 12.86
CA HIS A 112 -6.83 -17.68 12.32
C HIS A 112 -7.24 -18.50 11.10
N ILE A 113 -8.52 -18.90 10.97
CA ILE A 113 -8.97 -19.67 9.78
C ILE A 113 -8.83 -18.81 8.52
N ALA A 114 -9.22 -17.53 8.59
CA ALA A 114 -9.06 -16.62 7.47
C ALA A 114 -7.59 -16.29 7.18
N ILE A 115 -6.78 -16.05 8.22
CA ILE A 115 -5.33 -15.81 8.06
C ILE A 115 -4.67 -16.98 7.34
N GLN A 116 -4.97 -18.23 7.75
CA GLN A 116 -4.41 -19.41 7.12
C GLN A 116 -4.85 -19.54 5.67
N ALA A 117 -6.14 -19.36 5.37
CA ALA A 117 -6.66 -19.48 4.01
C ALA A 117 -6.09 -18.42 3.07
N LEU A 118 -5.93 -17.17 3.53
CA LEU A 118 -5.28 -16.11 2.75
C LEU A 118 -3.79 -16.39 2.54
N SER A 119 -3.09 -16.91 3.57
CA SER A 119 -1.70 -17.32 3.43
C SER A 119 -1.54 -18.47 2.44
N ASP A 120 -2.44 -19.46 2.48
CA ASP A 120 -2.46 -20.60 1.56
C ASP A 120 -2.77 -20.14 0.12
N LEU A 121 -3.69 -19.18 -0.06
CA LEU A 121 -3.98 -18.55 -1.34
C LEU A 121 -2.74 -17.84 -1.89
N ALA A 122 -2.12 -16.96 -1.10
CA ALA A 122 -0.87 -16.29 -1.50
C ALA A 122 0.21 -17.32 -1.88
N ASN A 123 0.41 -18.36 -1.08
CA ASN A 123 1.36 -19.44 -1.35
C ASN A 123 1.12 -20.15 -2.68
N ALA A 124 -0.14 -20.48 -2.98
CA ALA A 124 -0.50 -21.19 -4.21
C ALA A 124 -0.23 -20.37 -5.48
N HIS A 125 -0.11 -19.05 -5.34
CA HIS A 125 0.04 -18.11 -6.45
C HIS A 125 1.42 -17.42 -6.49
N LEU A 126 2.37 -17.80 -5.62
CA LEU A 126 3.71 -17.19 -5.56
C LEU A 126 4.50 -17.29 -6.87
N ASP A 127 4.25 -18.31 -7.68
CA ASP A 127 4.98 -18.60 -8.92
C ASP A 127 4.36 -17.99 -10.17
N ASN A 128 3.22 -17.34 -10.04
CA ASN A 128 2.52 -16.70 -11.14
C ASN A 128 2.92 -15.21 -11.19
N GLN A 129 3.30 -14.74 -12.38
CA GLN A 129 3.50 -13.30 -12.60
C GLN A 129 2.15 -12.60 -12.68
N ASP A 130 2.10 -11.36 -12.15
CA ASP A 130 0.92 -10.48 -12.19
C ASP A 130 -0.37 -11.14 -11.66
N ASP A 131 -0.23 -11.92 -10.60
CA ASP A 131 -1.32 -12.74 -10.09
C ASP A 131 -2.26 -11.97 -9.15
N ILE A 132 -3.47 -11.69 -9.63
CA ILE A 132 -4.51 -10.97 -8.89
C ILE A 132 -4.89 -11.64 -7.56
N PHE A 133 -4.74 -12.97 -7.43
CA PHE A 133 -5.04 -13.67 -6.19
C PHE A 133 -3.91 -13.50 -5.17
N LEU A 134 -2.66 -13.45 -5.62
CA LEU A 134 -1.53 -13.09 -4.76
C LEU A 134 -1.75 -11.68 -4.19
N VAL A 135 -2.00 -10.70 -5.06
CA VAL A 135 -2.23 -9.31 -4.65
C VAL A 135 -3.43 -9.21 -3.70
N GLY A 136 -4.58 -9.77 -4.08
CA GLY A 136 -5.78 -9.76 -3.24
C GLY A 136 -5.57 -10.41 -1.87
N ALA A 137 -4.81 -11.51 -1.80
CA ALA A 137 -4.47 -12.17 -0.55
C ALA A 137 -3.55 -11.33 0.35
N LEU A 138 -2.51 -10.72 -0.22
CA LEU A 138 -1.57 -9.86 0.51
C LEU A 138 -2.28 -8.61 1.05
N SER A 139 -3.09 -7.94 0.22
CA SER A 139 -3.89 -6.78 0.63
C SER A 139 -4.89 -7.13 1.73
N ALA A 140 -5.58 -8.27 1.63
CA ALA A 140 -6.48 -8.73 2.69
C ALA A 140 -5.74 -9.01 4.01
N LEU A 141 -4.58 -9.67 3.97
CA LEU A 141 -3.75 -9.91 5.16
C LEU A 141 -3.25 -8.60 5.80
N ALA A 142 -2.87 -7.61 4.98
CA ALA A 142 -2.46 -6.30 5.45
C ALA A 142 -3.57 -5.58 6.22
N GLU A 143 -4.79 -5.61 5.68
CA GLU A 143 -5.94 -4.95 6.30
C GLU A 143 -6.31 -5.52 7.66
N PHE A 144 -5.91 -6.76 7.99
CA PHE A 144 -6.11 -7.31 9.34
C PHE A 144 -5.35 -6.49 10.40
N ARG A 145 -4.28 -5.77 10.02
CA ARG A 145 -3.52 -4.84 10.87
C ARG A 145 -3.11 -5.47 12.20
N THR A 146 -2.63 -6.71 12.15
CA THR A 146 -2.15 -7.43 13.32
C THR A 146 -0.66 -7.71 13.21
N PHE A 147 -0.01 -7.88 14.37
CA PHE A 147 1.41 -8.26 14.42
C PHE A 147 1.68 -9.60 13.71
N GLU A 148 0.74 -10.55 13.78
CA GLU A 148 0.84 -11.86 13.11
C GLU A 148 0.80 -11.73 11.59
N THR A 149 -0.16 -10.97 11.05
CA THR A 149 -0.27 -10.79 9.59
C THR A 149 0.89 -10.01 9.01
N VAL A 150 1.42 -9.01 9.73
CA VAL A 150 2.65 -8.32 9.31
C VAL A 150 3.83 -9.29 9.26
N LYS A 151 4.01 -10.17 10.25
CA LYS A 151 5.09 -11.16 10.21
C LYS A 151 4.96 -12.12 9.03
N LEU A 152 3.73 -12.54 8.70
CA LEU A 152 3.48 -13.34 7.51
C LEU A 152 3.86 -12.58 6.23
N LEU A 153 3.50 -11.31 6.10
CA LEU A 153 3.89 -10.48 4.95
C LEU A 153 5.42 -10.33 4.84
N ILE A 154 6.12 -10.15 5.96
CA ILE A 154 7.59 -10.10 5.95
C ILE A 154 8.18 -11.45 5.52
N ASP A 155 7.63 -12.57 5.99
CA ASP A 155 8.05 -13.90 5.53
C ASP A 155 7.82 -14.06 4.01
N LYS A 156 6.76 -13.45 3.45
CA LYS A 156 6.53 -13.39 2.00
C LYS A 156 7.58 -12.57 1.27
N ALA A 157 7.99 -11.43 1.81
CA ALA A 157 9.05 -10.62 1.21
C ALA A 157 10.34 -11.43 1.03
N TYR A 158 10.71 -12.25 2.02
CA TYR A 158 11.88 -13.13 1.89
C TYR A 158 11.69 -14.25 0.87
N GLN A 159 10.48 -14.81 0.74
CA GLN A 159 10.18 -15.83 -0.27
C GLN A 159 10.22 -15.26 -1.69
N LEU A 160 9.87 -13.99 -1.84
CA LEU A 160 9.80 -13.26 -3.11
C LEU A 160 11.04 -12.41 -3.39
N ASN A 161 12.11 -12.51 -2.60
CA ASN A 161 13.29 -11.64 -2.72
C ASN A 161 13.92 -11.62 -4.13
N GLU A 162 13.89 -12.75 -4.84
CA GLU A 162 14.42 -12.84 -6.21
C GLU A 162 13.42 -12.36 -7.29
N LYS A 163 12.18 -12.06 -6.89
CA LYS A 163 11.04 -11.70 -7.74
C LYS A 163 10.68 -10.23 -7.55
N LYS A 164 11.41 -9.36 -8.26
CA LYS A 164 11.39 -7.91 -8.06
C LYS A 164 10.04 -7.24 -8.24
N PHE A 165 9.17 -7.74 -9.10
CA PHE A 165 7.85 -7.13 -9.30
C PHE A 165 6.89 -7.56 -8.18
N GLU A 166 6.94 -8.83 -7.83
CA GLU A 166 6.06 -9.43 -6.84
C GLU A 166 6.38 -8.96 -5.40
N ILE A 167 7.63 -8.57 -5.12
CA ILE A 167 7.99 -7.97 -3.83
C ILE A 167 7.37 -6.56 -3.65
N GLU A 168 7.09 -5.82 -4.73
CA GLU A 168 6.45 -4.50 -4.66
C GLU A 168 5.04 -4.62 -4.06
N HIS A 169 4.29 -5.67 -4.41
CA HIS A 169 2.99 -5.94 -3.79
C HIS A 169 3.08 -6.25 -2.29
N VAL A 170 4.18 -6.86 -1.84
CA VAL A 170 4.42 -7.07 -0.40
C VAL A 170 4.77 -5.76 0.29
N GLU A 171 5.56 -4.91 -0.36
CA GLU A 171 5.90 -3.57 0.12
C GLU A 171 4.62 -2.73 0.32
N GLU A 172 3.75 -2.67 -0.70
CA GLU A 172 2.46 -1.98 -0.65
C GLU A 172 1.56 -2.51 0.48
N ALA A 173 1.47 -3.84 0.62
CA ALA A 173 0.72 -4.48 1.69
C ALA A 173 1.28 -4.15 3.09
N LEU A 174 2.60 -4.06 3.24
CA LEU A 174 3.21 -3.67 4.52
C LEU A 174 2.99 -2.17 4.82
N ILE A 175 2.96 -1.30 3.80
CA ILE A 175 2.62 0.11 3.96
C ILE A 175 1.16 0.26 4.39
N SER A 176 0.22 -0.43 3.74
CA SER A 176 -1.22 -0.35 4.06
C SER A 176 -1.56 -0.93 5.45
N SER A 177 -0.72 -1.84 5.97
CA SER A 177 -0.79 -2.29 7.36
C SER A 177 -0.57 -1.16 8.39
N GLY A 178 0.01 -0.03 7.95
CA GLY A 178 0.17 1.18 8.75
C GLY A 178 1.05 1.01 9.99
N PRO A 179 0.75 1.69 11.12
CA PRO A 179 1.58 1.65 12.32
C PRO A 179 1.81 0.26 12.92
N CYS A 180 0.96 -0.72 12.61
CA CYS A 180 1.13 -2.11 13.05
C CYS A 180 2.38 -2.77 12.45
N ALA A 181 2.91 -2.23 11.35
CA ALA A 181 4.13 -2.71 10.71
C ALA A 181 5.41 -2.29 11.46
N ILE A 182 5.37 -1.26 12.29
CA ILE A 182 6.56 -0.62 12.88
C ILE A 182 7.39 -1.61 13.71
N GLU A 183 6.80 -2.21 14.76
CA GLU A 183 7.58 -3.08 15.67
C GLU A 183 8.09 -4.37 15.01
N PRO A 184 7.27 -5.13 14.22
CA PRO A 184 7.78 -6.28 13.49
C PRO A 184 8.95 -5.97 12.56
N ILE A 185 8.88 -4.84 11.85
CA ILE A 185 9.95 -4.44 10.93
C ILE A 185 11.18 -4.00 11.71
N LEU A 186 11.00 -3.23 12.78
CA LEU A 186 12.08 -2.73 13.63
C LEU A 186 12.89 -3.89 14.26
N GLU A 187 12.23 -4.97 14.70
CA GLU A 187 12.89 -6.20 15.18
C GLU A 187 13.89 -6.77 14.15
N ILE A 188 13.60 -6.64 12.86
CA ILE A 188 14.39 -7.20 11.77
C ILE A 188 15.52 -6.25 11.38
N VAL A 189 15.19 -4.98 11.11
CA VAL A 189 16.20 -4.00 10.64
C VAL A 189 17.22 -3.64 11.72
N GLU A 190 16.92 -3.85 13.01
CA GLU A 190 17.91 -3.71 14.10
C GLU A 190 18.84 -4.92 14.24
N SER A 191 18.44 -6.10 13.76
CA SER A 191 19.15 -7.37 14.04
C SER A 191 19.86 -7.97 12.83
N LYS A 192 19.50 -7.57 11.61
CA LYS A 192 20.04 -8.11 10.36
C LYS A 192 20.94 -7.12 9.62
N GLN A 193 21.72 -7.65 8.67
CA GLN A 193 22.48 -6.84 7.72
C GLN A 193 21.53 -6.24 6.68
N MET A 194 21.91 -5.08 6.13
CA MET A 194 21.09 -4.32 5.19
C MET A 194 21.20 -4.89 3.76
N GLU A 195 20.54 -6.02 3.52
CA GLU A 195 20.35 -6.62 2.20
C GLU A 195 19.07 -6.08 1.53
N ASP A 196 18.61 -6.69 0.43
CA ASP A 196 17.55 -6.13 -0.40
C ASP A 196 16.18 -6.12 0.31
N VAL A 197 15.81 -7.19 1.01
CA VAL A 197 14.57 -7.21 1.82
C VAL A 197 14.64 -6.20 2.95
N GLU A 198 15.75 -6.14 3.69
CA GLU A 198 15.91 -5.19 4.80
C GLU A 198 15.87 -3.73 4.33
N LYS A 199 16.36 -3.44 3.12
CA LYS A 199 16.22 -2.12 2.48
C LYS A 199 14.75 -1.80 2.20
N MET A 200 14.01 -2.71 1.57
CA MET A 200 12.57 -2.55 1.36
C MET A 200 11.86 -2.32 2.70
N LEU A 201 12.14 -3.14 3.71
CA LEU A 201 11.55 -3.00 5.04
C LEU A 201 11.91 -1.65 5.69
N LEU A 202 13.14 -1.16 5.52
CA LEU A 202 13.54 0.17 6.00
C LEU A 202 12.77 1.30 5.30
N TYR A 203 12.49 1.14 4.00
CA TYR A 203 11.65 2.08 3.25
C TYR A 203 10.22 2.07 3.80
N VAL A 204 9.59 0.90 3.91
CA VAL A 204 8.26 0.76 4.53
C VAL A 204 8.23 1.42 5.91
N LEU A 205 9.21 1.11 6.76
CA LEU A 205 9.32 1.67 8.11
C LEU A 205 9.37 3.20 8.08
N SER A 206 10.08 3.78 7.10
CA SER A 206 10.19 5.23 6.93
C SER A 206 8.85 5.86 6.57
N VAL A 207 8.12 5.25 5.64
CA VAL A 207 6.79 5.70 5.20
C VAL A 207 5.79 5.63 6.36
N VAL A 208 5.63 4.46 6.99
CA VAL A 208 4.58 4.25 8.01
C VAL A 208 4.85 4.98 9.34
N SER A 209 6.09 5.43 9.56
CA SER A 209 6.48 6.21 10.76
C SER A 209 6.68 7.71 10.49
N SER A 210 6.39 8.17 9.28
CA SER A 210 6.54 9.58 8.88
C SER A 210 5.78 10.55 9.81
N ASP A 211 4.59 10.20 10.28
CA ASP A 211 3.83 11.03 11.24
C ASP A 211 4.18 10.79 12.71
N ALA A 212 4.84 9.66 13.00
CA ALA A 212 5.13 9.20 14.36
C ALA A 212 6.64 8.98 14.56
N LYS A 213 7.38 10.09 14.68
CA LYS A 213 8.84 10.05 14.77
C LYS A 213 9.33 9.22 15.97
N ASP A 214 10.18 8.23 15.70
CA ASP A 214 10.85 7.38 16.69
C ASP A 214 12.39 7.54 16.60
N GLU A 215 13.04 7.72 17.75
CA GLU A 215 14.50 7.88 17.83
C GLU A 215 15.27 6.60 17.45
N ARG A 216 14.68 5.41 17.60
CA ARG A 216 15.23 4.15 17.09
C ARG A 216 15.33 4.18 15.57
N ILE A 217 14.22 4.51 14.90
CA ILE A 217 14.13 4.58 13.44
C ILE A 217 15.11 5.63 12.89
N TYR A 218 15.12 6.83 13.48
CA TYR A 218 16.06 7.89 13.08
C TYR A 218 17.53 7.45 13.20
N ARG A 219 17.90 6.70 14.25
CA ARG A 219 19.26 6.16 14.42
C ARG A 219 19.59 5.11 13.36
N ILE A 220 18.65 4.23 13.02
CA ILE A 220 18.83 3.21 11.97
C ILE A 220 19.06 3.88 10.61
N LEU A 221 18.22 4.85 10.24
CA LEU A 221 18.36 5.63 9.00
C LEU A 221 19.72 6.33 8.91
N LYS A 222 20.15 6.93 10.02
CA LYS A 222 21.47 7.56 10.11
C LYS A 222 22.61 6.54 9.98
N SER A 223 22.46 5.33 10.52
CA SER A 223 23.45 4.25 10.39
C SER A 223 23.53 3.78 8.94
N ALA A 224 22.38 3.49 8.33
CA ALA A 224 22.25 3.08 6.94
C ALA A 224 22.94 4.10 6.00
N PHE A 225 22.66 5.39 6.17
CA PHE A 225 23.32 6.43 5.38
C PHE A 225 24.84 6.50 5.63
N ARG A 226 25.34 6.19 6.83
CA ARG A 226 26.79 6.26 7.10
C ARG A 226 27.54 5.03 6.60
N GLU A 227 26.91 3.86 6.66
CA GLU A 227 27.57 2.57 6.48
C GLU A 227 27.41 2.00 5.06
N ALA A 228 26.34 2.32 4.35
CA ALA A 228 26.10 1.78 3.00
C ALA A 228 27.13 2.29 1.98
N ASP A 229 27.59 1.46 1.05
CA ASP A 229 28.46 1.93 -0.04
C ASP A 229 27.66 2.83 -1.01
N ASP A 230 26.48 2.37 -1.41
CA ASP A 230 25.48 3.16 -2.12
C ASP A 230 24.56 3.89 -1.13
N LYS A 231 24.53 5.22 -1.22
CA LYS A 231 23.76 6.08 -0.31
C LYS A 231 22.32 6.32 -0.77
N MET A 232 21.99 6.00 -2.02
CA MET A 232 20.72 6.36 -2.66
C MET A 232 19.52 5.92 -1.82
N HIS A 233 19.44 4.63 -1.51
CA HIS A 233 18.34 4.05 -0.73
C HIS A 233 18.16 4.72 0.63
N ALA A 234 19.26 5.00 1.33
CA ALA A 234 19.21 5.62 2.65
C ALA A 234 18.73 7.08 2.59
N VAL A 235 19.06 7.80 1.51
CA VAL A 235 18.59 9.19 1.30
C VAL A 235 17.09 9.20 1.03
N ILE A 236 16.59 8.31 0.18
CA ILE A 236 15.15 8.14 -0.09
C ILE A 236 14.41 7.87 1.22
N CYS A 237 14.85 6.88 2.01
CA CYS A 237 14.25 6.57 3.31
C CYS A 237 14.26 7.77 4.28
N ILE A 238 15.33 8.59 4.28
CA ILE A 238 15.39 9.80 5.10
C ILE A 238 14.37 10.85 4.63
N GLY A 239 14.16 10.98 3.32
CA GLY A 239 13.15 11.85 2.73
C GLY A 239 11.74 11.45 3.14
N GLU A 240 11.38 10.18 2.92
CA GLU A 240 10.08 9.62 3.32
C GLU A 240 9.84 9.72 4.82
N TYR A 241 10.86 9.41 5.62
CA TYR A 241 10.75 9.56 7.07
C TYR A 241 10.55 11.01 7.49
N GLY A 242 10.93 12.00 6.68
CA GLY A 242 10.49 13.39 6.85
C GLY A 242 11.00 14.11 8.10
N ASP A 243 12.14 13.71 8.67
CA ASP A 243 12.71 14.35 9.87
C ASP A 243 13.84 15.33 9.53
N GLY A 244 13.54 16.63 9.66
CA GLY A 244 14.46 17.74 9.35
C GLY A 244 15.79 17.71 10.12
N ARG A 245 15.93 16.92 11.19
CA ARG A 245 17.21 16.70 11.88
C ARG A 245 18.26 16.07 10.96
N ALA A 246 17.88 15.44 9.86
CA ALA A 246 18.81 14.89 8.88
C ALA A 246 19.52 15.95 8.02
N VAL A 247 18.96 17.16 7.88
CA VAL A 247 19.49 18.21 6.99
C VAL A 247 20.97 18.53 7.23
N PRO A 248 21.47 18.76 8.47
CA PRO A 248 22.89 19.02 8.69
C PRO A 248 23.81 17.88 8.27
N MET A 249 23.34 16.63 8.40
CA MET A 249 24.11 15.45 7.99
C MET A 249 24.24 15.39 6.47
N LEU A 250 23.13 15.54 5.74
CA LEU A 250 23.07 15.52 4.29
C LEU A 250 23.93 16.64 3.68
N ARG A 251 23.77 17.88 4.18
CA ARG A 251 24.61 19.03 3.78
C ARG A 251 26.09 18.79 4.05
N GLY A 252 26.41 18.25 5.23
CA GLY A 252 27.78 17.93 5.60
C GLY A 252 28.40 16.85 4.69
N TYR A 253 27.59 15.94 4.13
CA TYR A 253 28.05 14.96 3.15
C TYR A 253 28.40 15.62 1.81
N LEU A 254 27.52 16.48 1.27
CA LEU A 254 27.77 17.22 0.03
C LEU A 254 29.03 18.09 0.12
N GLN A 255 29.24 18.76 1.25
CA GLN A 255 30.42 19.64 1.45
C GLN A 255 31.75 18.87 1.54
N LYS A 256 31.72 17.62 1.99
CA LYS A 256 32.93 16.81 2.23
C LYS A 256 33.30 15.92 1.04
N ASN A 257 32.35 15.60 0.17
CA ASN A 257 32.54 14.72 -0.95
C ASN A 257 32.30 15.51 -2.24
N SER A 258 33.38 15.81 -2.97
CA SER A 258 33.30 16.54 -4.24
C SER A 258 33.08 15.65 -5.45
N ASP A 259 33.21 14.33 -5.28
CA ASP A 259 33.09 13.31 -6.34
C ASP A 259 31.89 12.41 -6.01
N ILE A 260 30.70 13.02 -6.04
CA ILE A 260 29.42 12.32 -5.83
C ILE A 260 28.80 12.07 -7.20
N GLU A 261 28.24 10.88 -7.38
CA GLU A 261 27.44 10.58 -8.57
C GLU A 261 26.28 11.58 -8.72
N ARG A 262 26.02 11.99 -9.97
CA ARG A 262 25.08 13.06 -10.27
C ARG A 262 23.68 12.80 -9.72
N ASP A 263 23.18 11.59 -9.85
CA ASP A 263 21.82 11.22 -9.43
C ASP A 263 21.71 11.29 -7.90
N LEU A 264 22.69 10.73 -7.19
CA LEU A 264 22.77 10.83 -5.73
C LEU A 264 22.91 12.28 -5.25
N TYR A 265 23.66 13.12 -5.97
CA TYR A 265 23.80 14.53 -5.63
C TYR A 265 22.43 15.25 -5.66
N TYR A 266 21.67 15.09 -6.75
CA TYR A 266 20.37 15.73 -6.88
C TYR A 266 19.34 15.16 -5.91
N GLU A 267 19.38 13.85 -5.66
CA GLU A 267 18.52 13.23 -4.65
C GLU A 267 18.77 13.88 -3.27
N ILE A 268 20.03 13.98 -2.83
CA ILE A 268 20.37 14.62 -1.55
C ILE A 268 19.89 16.07 -1.50
N VAL A 269 20.07 16.84 -2.59
CA VAL A 269 19.60 18.23 -2.68
C VAL A 269 18.08 18.32 -2.57
N GLY A 270 17.35 17.47 -3.31
CA GLY A 270 15.90 17.37 -3.28
C GLY A 270 15.39 17.01 -1.89
N THR A 271 15.96 15.99 -1.26
CA THR A 271 15.64 15.59 0.11
C THR A 271 15.89 16.73 1.11
N ILE A 272 17.00 17.48 0.99
CA ILE A 272 17.23 18.64 1.88
C ILE A 272 16.11 19.68 1.72
N GLN A 273 15.66 19.96 0.49
CA GLN A 273 14.56 20.90 0.25
C GLN A 273 13.23 20.39 0.82
N GLN A 274 12.89 19.12 0.59
CA GLN A 274 11.69 18.47 1.13
C GLN A 274 11.66 18.56 2.67
N LEU A 275 12.81 18.39 3.31
CA LEU A 275 12.98 18.50 4.77
C LEU A 275 13.03 19.96 5.29
N GLY A 276 12.79 20.96 4.45
CA GLY A 276 12.74 22.38 4.81
C GLY A 276 14.12 23.06 4.90
N GLY A 277 15.17 22.43 4.39
CA GLY A 277 16.52 22.98 4.31
C GLY A 277 16.73 23.87 3.09
N ARG A 278 17.68 24.81 3.19
CA ARG A 278 18.12 25.64 2.04
C ARG A 278 19.22 24.93 1.27
N VAL A 279 19.25 25.14 -0.05
CA VAL A 279 20.22 24.51 -0.96
C VAL A 279 20.83 25.49 -1.96
N ASP A 280 20.69 26.81 -1.76
CA ASP A 280 21.14 27.84 -2.69
C ASP A 280 22.64 27.74 -3.05
N GLU A 281 23.44 27.15 -2.15
CA GLU A 281 24.88 26.93 -2.33
C GLU A 281 25.23 25.69 -3.17
N PHE A 282 24.23 24.87 -3.51
CA PHE A 282 24.34 23.60 -4.22
C PHE A 282 23.63 23.61 -5.60
N LEU A 283 22.98 24.72 -5.96
CA LEU A 283 22.32 24.96 -7.24
C LEU A 283 23.20 25.85 -8.14
#